data_AF-A0A1V2TCW1-F1
#
_entry.id   AF-A0A1V2TCW1-F1
#
_cell.length_a   1.000
_cell.length_b   1.000
_cell.length_c   1.000
_cell.angle_alpha   90.00
_cell.angle_beta   90.00
_cell.angle_gamma   90.00
#
_symmetry.space_group_name_H-M   'P 1'
#
loop_
_entity.id
_entity.type
_entity.pdbx_description
1 polymer ?
#
loop_
_entity_poly.entity_id
_entity_poly.type
_entity_poly.pdbx_seq_one_letter_code
_entity_poly.pdbx_strand_id
1 'polypeptide(L)'
;MRWICAAGLAKGGHKDGADFYQWLGAAIERTGGADLLPTELDQKLLETEKSAWLITQWELGIQRDVAEALSRAGQEGACQLSFPHPVRVDSMGTAQLTVAVVDDCEELVIEFDLDNEFATSQLGWLLTIRVLVSLSPPVQSWDRYRTSYSTIAELGYIVSQVERLRLASAREELLPQEFGTVSHRVHTEHLAAATIDGKASRALCGVFFVPMQDHSGLEECAECAARLANLPSMR
;
A
#
# COMPACT_ATOMS: atom_id res chain seq x y z
N MET A 1 -14.23 1.51 31.22
CA MET A 1 -15.15 0.36 31.42
C MET A 1 -14.86 -0.62 30.29
N ARG A 2 -14.44 -1.87 30.57
CA ARG A 2 -14.24 -2.91 29.56
C ARG A 2 -15.46 -3.82 29.60
N TRP A 3 -16.20 -3.92 28.50
CA TRP A 3 -17.39 -4.77 28.39
C TRP A 3 -16.98 -6.07 27.71
N ILE A 4 -17.29 -7.21 28.32
CA ILE A 4 -17.21 -8.52 27.66
C ILE A 4 -18.61 -8.81 27.13
N CYS A 5 -18.73 -8.98 25.81
CA CYS A 5 -19.94 -9.50 25.20
C CYS A 5 -19.69 -10.97 24.87
N ALA A 6 -20.39 -11.86 25.57
CA ALA A 6 -20.29 -13.30 25.37
C ALA A 6 -21.64 -13.80 24.87
N ALA A 7 -21.68 -14.35 23.66
CA ALA A 7 -22.89 -14.84 23.03
C ALA A 7 -22.67 -16.25 22.49
N GLY A 8 -23.67 -17.11 22.64
CA GLY A 8 -23.62 -18.47 22.14
C GLY A 8 -25.02 -19.06 21.95
N LEU A 9 -25.05 -20.31 21.48
CA LEU A 9 -26.29 -21.00 21.16
C LEU A 9 -27.01 -21.47 22.44
N ALA A 10 -28.28 -21.09 22.56
CA ALA A 10 -29.21 -21.63 23.56
C ALA A 10 -29.72 -23.01 23.13
N LYS A 11 -28.90 -24.04 23.31
CA LYS A 11 -29.19 -25.40 22.82
C LYS A 11 -30.26 -26.08 23.68
N GLY A 12 -31.25 -26.68 23.02
CA GLY A 12 -32.31 -27.45 23.68
C GLY A 12 -33.14 -26.64 24.68
N GLY A 13 -33.20 -25.31 24.55
CA GLY A 13 -33.87 -24.43 25.52
C GLY A 13 -33.18 -24.41 26.89
N HIS A 14 -31.84 -24.37 26.90
CA HIS A 14 -31.01 -24.44 28.11
C HIS A 14 -31.16 -25.75 28.86
N LYS A 15 -31.24 -26.89 28.16
CA LYS A 15 -31.30 -28.22 28.79
C LYS A 15 -30.22 -29.17 28.29
N ASP A 16 -29.47 -28.77 27.29
CA ASP A 16 -28.36 -29.54 26.74
C ASP A 16 -27.07 -29.24 27.51
N GLY A 17 -26.24 -30.25 27.78
CA GLY A 17 -24.96 -30.08 28.47
C GLY A 17 -23.94 -29.27 27.66
N ALA A 18 -24.19 -29.09 26.36
CA ALA A 18 -23.43 -28.19 25.50
C ALA A 18 -24.04 -26.77 25.39
N ASP A 19 -25.00 -26.40 26.25
CA ASP A 19 -25.59 -25.05 26.27
C ASP A 19 -24.58 -24.03 26.78
N PHE A 20 -24.34 -23.01 25.96
CA PHE A 20 -23.36 -21.97 26.24
C PHE A 20 -23.68 -21.19 27.52
N TYR A 21 -24.96 -20.88 27.77
CA TYR A 21 -25.38 -20.04 28.91
C TYR A 21 -25.31 -20.82 30.22
N GLN A 22 -25.63 -22.12 30.22
CA GLN A 22 -25.40 -22.97 31.37
C GLN A 22 -23.92 -23.10 31.71
N TRP A 23 -23.07 -23.35 30.71
CA TRP A 23 -21.61 -23.39 30.91
C TRP A 23 -21.08 -22.06 31.45
N LEU A 24 -21.52 -20.93 30.88
CA LEU A 24 -21.10 -19.60 31.29
C LEU A 24 -21.53 -19.30 32.73
N GLY A 25 -22.76 -19.64 33.10
CA GLY A 25 -23.27 -19.51 34.47
C GLY A 25 -22.43 -20.33 35.45
N ALA A 26 -22.16 -21.60 35.14
CA ALA A 26 -21.32 -22.46 35.97
C ALA A 26 -19.87 -21.96 36.07
N ALA A 27 -19.31 -21.39 35.00
CA ALA A 27 -17.98 -20.78 35.02
C ALA A 27 -17.92 -19.55 35.93
N ILE A 28 -18.93 -18.69 35.89
CA ILE A 28 -19.06 -17.52 36.77
C ILE A 28 -19.20 -17.94 38.23
N GLU A 29 -20.05 -18.93 38.53
CA GLU A 29 -20.21 -19.44 39.90
C GLU A 29 -18.92 -20.03 40.46
N ARG A 30 -18.12 -20.70 39.62
CA ARG A 30 -16.87 -21.37 40.04
C ARG A 30 -15.74 -20.39 40.33
N THR A 31 -15.52 -19.39 39.50
CA THR A 31 -14.33 -18.51 39.57
C THR A 31 -14.65 -17.04 39.74
N GLY A 32 -15.92 -16.69 39.99
CA GLY A 32 -16.39 -15.30 40.01
C GLY A 32 -16.28 -14.61 38.64
N GLY A 33 -16.08 -15.38 37.56
CA GLY A 33 -15.87 -14.87 36.21
C GLY A 33 -14.44 -14.41 35.91
N ALA A 34 -13.46 -14.66 36.79
CA ALA A 34 -12.07 -14.26 36.56
C ALA A 34 -11.47 -14.89 35.28
N ASP A 35 -11.82 -16.14 34.98
CA ASP A 35 -11.37 -16.85 33.78
C ASP A 35 -11.95 -16.29 32.47
N LEU A 36 -12.95 -15.41 32.56
CA LEU A 36 -13.60 -14.77 31.40
C LEU A 36 -13.03 -13.38 31.12
N LEU A 37 -12.19 -12.84 32.02
CA LEU A 37 -11.57 -11.55 31.84
C LEU A 37 -10.49 -11.61 30.76
N PRO A 38 -10.29 -10.54 29.97
CA PRO A 38 -9.24 -10.51 28.95
C PRO A 38 -7.88 -10.79 29.59
N THR A 39 -7.21 -11.79 29.04
CA THR A 39 -5.85 -12.17 29.40
C THR A 39 -4.85 -11.10 28.94
N GLU A 40 -3.59 -11.23 29.35
CA GLU A 40 -2.52 -10.39 28.80
C GLU A 40 -2.36 -10.56 27.28
N LEU A 41 -2.65 -11.76 26.75
CA LEU A 41 -2.63 -12.01 25.31
C LEU A 41 -3.74 -11.23 24.60
N ASP A 42 -4.96 -11.23 25.13
CA ASP A 42 -6.09 -10.48 24.56
C ASP A 42 -5.81 -8.97 24.54
N GLN A 43 -5.13 -8.46 25.58
CA GLN A 43 -4.74 -7.05 25.64
C GLN A 43 -3.71 -6.70 24.56
N LYS A 44 -2.69 -7.55 24.37
CA LYS A 44 -1.68 -7.40 23.30
C LYS A 44 -2.30 -7.48 21.90
N LEU A 45 -3.25 -8.39 21.70
CA LEU A 45 -3.99 -8.49 20.45
C LEU A 45 -4.78 -7.21 20.18
N LEU A 46 -5.54 -6.73 21.16
CA LEU A 46 -6.28 -5.48 21.04
C LEU A 46 -5.39 -4.27 20.74
N GLU A 47 -4.21 -4.18 21.37
CA GLU A 47 -3.23 -3.13 21.09
C GLU A 47 -2.71 -3.20 19.64
N THR A 48 -2.46 -4.41 19.15
CA THR A 48 -2.02 -4.65 17.77
C THR A 48 -3.11 -4.29 16.77
N GLU A 49 -4.34 -4.73 16.99
CA GLU A 49 -5.50 -4.43 16.15
C GLU A 49 -5.79 -2.93 16.11
N LYS A 50 -5.71 -2.25 17.25
CA LYS A 50 -5.86 -0.78 17.31
C LYS A 50 -4.76 -0.06 16.54
N SER A 51 -3.53 -0.53 16.67
CA SER A 51 -2.40 0.04 15.94
C SER A 51 -2.56 -0.14 14.44
N ALA A 52 -2.95 -1.34 13.99
CA ALA A 52 -3.24 -1.62 12.59
C ALA A 52 -4.40 -0.76 12.07
N TRP A 53 -5.48 -0.64 12.85
CA TRP A 53 -6.62 0.20 12.49
C TRP A 53 -6.22 1.68 12.36
N LEU A 54 -5.42 2.22 13.30
CA LEU A 54 -4.94 3.60 13.23
C LEU A 54 -4.10 3.85 11.96
N ILE A 55 -3.22 2.91 11.61
CA ILE A 55 -2.42 2.99 10.38
C ILE A 55 -3.32 2.96 9.15
N THR A 56 -4.29 2.04 9.07
CA THR A 56 -5.24 1.97 7.94
C THR A 56 -6.03 3.27 7.78
N GLN A 57 -6.53 3.84 8.88
CA GLN A 57 -7.28 5.11 8.84
C GLN A 57 -6.40 6.28 8.40
N TRP A 58 -5.15 6.31 8.83
CA TRP A 58 -4.17 7.29 8.41
C TRP A 58 -3.83 7.16 6.91
N GLU A 59 -3.59 5.95 6.42
CA GLU A 59 -3.38 5.70 4.98
C GLU A 59 -4.59 6.10 4.13
N LEU A 60 -5.82 5.87 4.62
CA LEU A 60 -7.05 6.34 3.97
C LEU A 60 -7.17 7.86 3.96
N GLY A 61 -6.64 8.54 5.00
CA GLY A 61 -6.47 9.99 5.02
C GLY A 61 -5.55 10.45 3.90
N ILE A 62 -4.34 9.91 3.84
CA ILE A 62 -3.36 10.22 2.79
C ILE A 62 -3.92 9.99 1.39
N GLN A 63 -4.64 8.88 1.16
CA GLN A 63 -5.25 8.59 -0.14
C GLN A 63 -6.26 9.68 -0.56
N ARG A 64 -7.04 10.21 0.38
CA ARG A 64 -7.98 11.32 0.12
C ARG A 64 -7.24 12.61 -0.19
N ASP A 65 -6.22 12.94 0.61
CA ASP A 65 -5.40 14.14 0.42
C ASP A 65 -4.70 14.11 -0.94
N VAL A 66 -4.21 12.94 -1.37
CA VAL A 66 -3.63 12.74 -2.71
C VAL A 66 -4.68 12.94 -3.81
N ALA A 67 -5.91 12.46 -3.64
CA ALA A 67 -6.97 12.66 -4.63
C ALA A 67 -7.30 14.14 -4.83
N GLU A 68 -7.34 14.91 -3.73
CA GLU A 68 -7.54 16.36 -3.77
C GLU A 68 -6.35 17.08 -4.41
N ALA A 69 -5.13 16.75 -3.99
CA ALA A 69 -3.91 17.34 -4.51
C ALA A 69 -3.72 17.04 -6.00
N LEU A 70 -4.00 15.81 -6.45
CA LEU A 70 -3.94 15.40 -7.85
C LEU A 70 -4.99 16.15 -8.68
N SER A 71 -6.22 16.27 -8.17
CA SER A 71 -7.28 17.04 -8.84
C SER A 71 -6.90 18.52 -8.99
N ARG A 72 -6.25 19.12 -7.98
CA ARG A 72 -5.80 20.52 -8.03
C ARG A 72 -4.59 20.70 -8.93
N ALA A 73 -3.57 19.85 -8.80
CA ALA A 73 -2.39 19.89 -9.66
C ALA A 73 -2.75 19.68 -11.14
N GLY A 74 -3.74 18.84 -11.45
CA GLY A 74 -4.26 18.69 -12.82
C GLY A 74 -4.86 19.97 -13.42
N GLN A 75 -5.26 20.95 -12.61
CA GLN A 75 -5.81 22.23 -13.05
C GLN A 75 -4.81 23.38 -12.94
N GLU A 76 -4.03 23.39 -11.85
CA GLU A 76 -3.12 24.48 -11.47
C GLU A 76 -1.66 24.20 -11.88
N GLY A 77 -1.36 22.98 -12.32
CA GLY A 77 -0.02 22.48 -12.67
C GLY A 77 0.81 22.02 -11.47
N ALA A 78 0.46 22.42 -10.24
CA ALA A 78 1.19 22.03 -9.04
C ALA A 78 0.31 22.10 -7.78
N CYS A 79 0.60 21.26 -6.78
CA CYS A 79 -0.03 21.30 -5.47
C CYS A 79 0.92 20.76 -4.40
N GLN A 80 0.97 21.41 -3.23
CA GLN A 80 1.69 20.90 -2.08
C GLN A 80 0.79 19.99 -1.23
N LEU A 81 1.32 18.88 -0.75
CA LEU A 81 0.71 17.99 0.24
C LEU A 81 1.42 18.16 1.59
N SER A 82 0.67 18.02 2.68
CA SER A 82 1.21 17.92 4.03
C SER A 82 0.76 16.60 4.64
N PHE A 83 1.65 15.94 5.37
CA PHE A 83 1.41 14.59 5.86
C PHE A 83 1.33 14.58 7.38
N PRO A 84 0.14 14.39 7.98
CA PRO A 84 0.02 14.32 9.43
C PRO A 84 0.68 13.05 9.97
N HIS A 85 1.17 13.07 11.20
CA HIS A 85 1.56 11.84 11.90
C HIS A 85 0.30 11.03 12.30
N PRO A 86 0.29 9.68 12.22
CA PRO A 86 -0.89 8.86 12.54
C PRO A 86 -1.37 8.95 14.00
N VAL A 87 -0.50 9.40 14.91
CA VAL A 87 -0.76 9.42 16.37
C VAL A 87 -0.40 10.75 17.03
N ARG A 88 0.57 11.49 16.46
CA ARG A 88 1.11 12.72 17.04
C ARG A 88 0.38 13.89 16.35
N VAL A 89 0.38 15.05 17.01
CA VAL A 89 -0.29 16.25 16.49
C VAL A 89 0.55 16.94 15.40
N ASP A 90 1.84 16.61 15.32
CA ASP A 90 2.77 17.19 14.34
C ASP A 90 2.67 16.53 12.96
N SER A 91 3.24 17.24 11.97
CA SER A 91 3.40 16.78 10.60
C SER A 91 4.64 15.90 10.50
N MET A 92 4.64 15.00 9.53
CA MET A 92 5.81 14.23 9.09
C MET A 92 6.62 14.94 8.00
N GLY A 93 6.07 16.01 7.43
CA GLY A 93 6.68 16.79 6.37
C GLY A 93 5.70 17.13 5.26
N THR A 94 6.23 17.38 4.06
CA THR A 94 5.44 17.75 2.88
C THR A 94 5.91 17.05 1.62
N ALA A 95 5.11 17.13 0.56
CA ALA A 95 5.57 16.84 -0.79
C ALA A 95 5.03 17.86 -1.78
N GLN A 96 5.81 18.13 -2.83
CA GLN A 96 5.38 18.94 -3.95
C GLN A 96 4.98 18.03 -5.11
N LEU A 97 3.71 18.03 -5.48
CA LEU A 97 3.21 17.40 -6.70
C LEU A 97 3.20 18.43 -7.83
N THR A 98 3.71 18.04 -8.98
CA THR A 98 3.70 18.82 -10.22
C THR A 98 3.10 17.95 -11.32
N VAL A 99 2.24 18.56 -12.13
CA VAL A 99 1.59 17.94 -13.28
C VAL A 99 1.83 18.83 -14.50
N ALA A 100 2.25 18.21 -15.58
CA ALA A 100 2.37 18.87 -16.88
C ALA A 100 1.77 18.00 -17.98
N VAL A 101 1.34 18.63 -19.07
CA VAL A 101 0.99 17.94 -20.31
C VAL A 101 2.13 18.17 -21.30
N VAL A 102 2.80 17.10 -21.72
CA VAL A 102 3.95 17.13 -22.63
C VAL A 102 3.75 16.05 -23.69
N ASP A 103 3.85 16.43 -24.98
CA ASP A 103 3.72 15.51 -26.12
C ASP A 103 2.49 14.58 -26.05
N ASP A 104 1.32 15.16 -25.76
CA ASP A 104 0.05 14.43 -25.58
C ASP A 104 0.09 13.33 -24.51
N CYS A 105 0.92 13.51 -23.49
CA CYS A 105 0.99 12.70 -22.28
C CYS A 105 0.84 13.57 -21.03
N GLU A 106 0.33 12.99 -19.95
CA GLU A 106 0.30 13.60 -18.61
C GLU A 106 1.54 13.15 -17.83
N GLU A 107 2.43 14.08 -17.52
CA GLU A 107 3.62 13.86 -16.70
C GLU A 107 3.31 14.27 -15.25
N LEU A 108 3.57 13.36 -14.31
CA LEU A 108 3.42 13.58 -12.88
C LEU A 108 4.79 13.47 -12.22
N VAL A 109 5.14 14.47 -11.42
CA VAL A 109 6.38 14.49 -10.62
C VAL A 109 6.02 14.82 -9.17
N ILE A 110 6.51 14.01 -8.23
CA ILE A 110 6.36 14.27 -6.80
C ILE A 110 7.72 14.28 -6.10
N GLU A 111 7.95 15.31 -5.30
CA GLU A 111 9.17 15.50 -4.52
C GLU A 111 8.85 15.51 -3.03
N PHE A 112 9.43 14.59 -2.27
CA PHE A 112 9.23 14.50 -0.83
C PHE A 112 10.26 15.32 -0.06
N ASP A 113 9.77 16.09 0.91
CA ASP A 113 10.54 16.80 1.93
C ASP A 113 10.00 16.41 3.31
N LEU A 114 10.41 15.21 3.76
CA LEU A 114 10.05 14.67 5.07
C LEU A 114 11.05 15.11 6.13
N ASP A 115 10.57 15.32 7.35
CA ASP A 115 11.46 15.63 8.47
C ASP A 115 12.49 14.51 8.66
N ASN A 116 13.69 14.87 9.12
CA ASN A 116 14.83 13.95 9.24
C ASN A 116 14.51 12.68 10.05
N GLU A 117 13.62 12.75 11.04
CA GLU A 117 13.20 11.58 11.82
C GLU A 117 12.39 10.56 11.00
N PHE A 118 11.72 11.00 9.92
CA PHE A 118 10.87 10.17 9.07
C PHE A 118 11.50 9.80 7.73
N ALA A 119 12.47 10.58 7.23
CA ALA A 119 13.08 10.39 5.91
C ALA A 119 13.61 8.97 5.64
N THR A 120 14.08 8.26 6.68
CA THR A 120 14.57 6.87 6.59
C THR A 120 13.80 5.90 7.49
N SER A 121 12.64 6.31 8.03
CA SER A 121 11.85 5.48 8.94
C SER A 121 10.89 4.58 8.17
N GLN A 122 10.45 3.50 8.80
CA GLN A 122 9.42 2.62 8.24
C GLN A 122 8.11 3.35 7.98
N LEU A 123 7.76 4.32 8.84
CA LEU A 123 6.54 5.10 8.70
C LEU A 123 6.64 6.09 7.52
N GLY A 124 7.79 6.74 7.33
CA GLY A 124 8.04 7.59 6.16
C GLY A 124 8.05 6.78 4.86
N TRP A 125 8.57 5.55 4.89
CA TRP A 125 8.48 4.62 3.77
C TRP A 125 7.04 4.22 3.45
N LEU A 126 6.24 3.87 4.46
CA LEU A 126 4.83 3.54 4.29
C LEU A 126 4.04 4.71 3.68
N LEU A 127 4.26 5.92 4.19
CA LEU A 127 3.71 7.16 3.62
C LEU A 127 4.07 7.31 2.14
N THR A 128 5.36 7.20 1.82
CA THR A 128 5.87 7.35 0.45
C THR A 128 5.17 6.37 -0.49
N ILE A 129 5.13 5.09 -0.11
CA ILE A 129 4.46 4.04 -0.89
C ILE A 129 2.97 4.32 -1.03
N ARG A 130 2.29 4.73 0.05
CA ARG A 130 0.85 5.04 -0.01
C ARG A 130 0.58 6.15 -1.01
N VAL A 131 1.38 7.22 -1.00
CA VAL A 131 1.26 8.33 -1.95
C VAL A 131 1.51 7.86 -3.39
N LEU A 132 2.58 7.11 -3.64
CA LEU A 132 2.92 6.64 -4.98
C LEU A 132 1.86 5.71 -5.57
N VAL A 133 1.33 4.78 -4.77
CA VAL A 133 0.25 3.88 -5.21
C VAL A 133 -1.05 4.66 -5.45
N SER A 134 -1.28 5.72 -4.70
CA SER A 134 -2.42 6.61 -4.94
C SER A 134 -2.25 7.45 -6.21
N LEU A 135 -1.03 7.86 -6.57
CA LEU A 135 -0.75 8.60 -7.80
C LEU A 135 -0.72 7.70 -9.04
N SER A 136 -0.05 6.55 -8.96
CA SER A 136 0.05 5.54 -10.01
C SER A 136 0.19 4.13 -9.42
N PRO A 137 -0.89 3.33 -9.35
CA PRO A 137 -0.85 2.01 -8.70
C PRO A 137 0.19 1.02 -9.24
N PRO A 138 0.49 0.98 -10.56
CA PRO A 138 1.53 0.10 -11.08
C PRO A 138 2.91 0.46 -10.53
N VAL A 139 3.45 -0.40 -9.67
CA VAL A 139 4.72 -0.16 -8.97
C VAL A 139 5.90 -0.01 -9.94
N GLN A 140 5.80 -0.61 -11.13
CA GLN A 140 6.83 -0.55 -12.17
C GLN A 140 6.79 0.75 -13.00
N SER A 141 5.77 1.58 -12.83
CA SER A 141 5.60 2.83 -13.60
C SER A 141 6.33 4.03 -13.01
N TRP A 142 6.89 3.91 -11.80
CA TRP A 142 7.57 5.00 -11.12
C TRP A 142 9.06 4.99 -11.46
N ASP A 143 9.54 6.09 -11.99
CA ASP A 143 10.96 6.39 -11.97
C ASP A 143 11.30 7.10 -10.67
N ARG A 144 12.41 6.72 -10.04
CA ARG A 144 12.88 7.30 -8.77
C ARG A 144 14.25 7.94 -8.94
N TYR A 145 14.38 9.18 -8.49
CA TYR A 145 15.66 9.85 -8.29
C TYR A 145 15.70 10.52 -6.90
N ARG A 146 16.49 9.95 -5.98
CA ARG A 146 16.58 10.39 -4.57
C ARG A 146 15.19 10.38 -3.90
N THR A 147 14.63 11.55 -3.60
CA THR A 147 13.31 11.80 -3.00
C THR A 147 12.28 12.28 -4.03
N SER A 148 12.64 12.35 -5.31
CA SER A 148 11.76 12.66 -6.42
C SER A 148 11.32 11.38 -7.12
N TYR A 149 10.05 11.35 -7.52
CA TYR A 149 9.44 10.27 -8.28
C TYR A 149 8.67 10.86 -9.45
N SER A 150 8.74 10.21 -10.61
CA SER A 150 8.03 10.65 -11.80
C SER A 150 7.36 9.49 -12.52
N THR A 151 6.28 9.80 -13.23
CA THR A 151 5.63 8.87 -14.16
C THR A 151 4.98 9.63 -15.30
N ILE A 152 4.85 8.99 -16.44
CA ILE A 152 4.21 9.52 -17.64
C ILE A 152 3.02 8.62 -17.95
N ALA A 153 1.85 9.22 -18.09
CA ALA A 153 0.59 8.53 -18.33
C ALA A 153 -0.11 9.08 -19.59
N GLU A 154 -1.07 8.32 -20.11
CA GLU A 154 -1.91 8.75 -21.23
C GLU A 154 -2.84 9.91 -20.83
N LEU A 155 -3.26 10.73 -21.80
CA LEU A 155 -4.21 11.82 -21.56
C LEU A 155 -5.51 11.32 -20.93
N GLY A 156 -6.00 12.05 -19.93
CA GLY A 156 -7.20 11.70 -19.17
C GLY A 156 -6.92 10.77 -17.98
N TYR A 157 -5.67 10.33 -17.79
CA TYR A 157 -5.27 9.51 -16.65
C TYR A 157 -5.63 10.18 -15.33
N ILE A 158 -5.25 11.44 -15.12
CA ILE A 158 -5.48 12.20 -13.89
C ILE A 158 -6.96 12.23 -13.52
N VAL A 159 -7.83 12.55 -14.49
CA VAL A 159 -9.28 12.59 -14.26
C VAL A 159 -9.79 11.22 -13.84
N SER A 160 -9.36 10.16 -14.52
CA SER A 160 -9.76 8.78 -14.20
C SER A 160 -9.25 8.33 -12.83
N GLN A 161 -8.03 8.71 -12.47
CA GLN A 161 -7.38 8.30 -11.25
C GLN A 161 -7.96 9.02 -10.03
N VAL A 162 -8.27 10.32 -10.15
CA VAL A 162 -8.99 11.08 -9.11
C VAL A 162 -10.34 10.42 -8.82
N GLU A 163 -11.10 10.03 -9.86
CA GLU A 163 -12.38 9.34 -9.66
C GLU A 163 -12.20 7.97 -9.02
N ARG A 164 -11.20 7.20 -9.46
CA ARG A 164 -10.85 5.90 -8.87
C ARG A 164 -10.54 6.02 -7.37
N LEU A 165 -9.74 7.03 -6.99
CA LEU A 165 -9.40 7.32 -5.59
C LEU A 165 -10.64 7.71 -4.78
N ARG A 166 -11.49 8.60 -5.31
CA ARG A 166 -12.73 9.03 -4.63
C ARG A 166 -13.68 7.85 -4.38
N LEU A 167 -13.87 6.99 -5.38
CA LEU A 167 -14.72 5.79 -5.25
C LEU A 167 -14.16 4.78 -4.26
N ALA A 168 -12.83 4.60 -4.21
CA ALA A 168 -12.20 3.72 -3.22
C ALA A 168 -12.32 4.31 -1.80
N SER A 169 -12.03 5.60 -1.64
CA SER A 169 -12.15 6.29 -0.35
C SER A 169 -13.60 6.35 0.15
N ALA A 170 -14.60 6.49 -0.73
CA ALA A 170 -16.01 6.42 -0.35
C ALA A 170 -16.43 5.04 0.19
N ARG A 171 -15.69 3.98 -0.17
CA ARG A 171 -15.86 2.62 0.33
C ARG A 171 -14.95 2.29 1.51
N GLU A 172 -14.16 3.26 1.98
CA GLU A 172 -13.09 3.05 2.98
C GLU A 172 -12.06 1.99 2.54
N GLU A 173 -11.82 1.90 1.23
CA GLU A 173 -10.90 0.95 0.62
C GLU A 173 -9.60 1.65 0.20
N LEU A 174 -8.48 1.07 0.59
CA LEU A 174 -7.16 1.46 0.08
C LEU A 174 -6.95 0.88 -1.31
N LEU A 175 -6.52 1.70 -2.27
CA LEU A 175 -6.11 1.17 -3.56
C LEU A 175 -4.89 0.26 -3.39
N PRO A 176 -4.92 -0.97 -3.95
CA PRO A 176 -3.82 -1.91 -3.83
C PRO A 176 -2.66 -1.48 -4.72
N GLN A 177 -1.46 -1.96 -4.38
CA GLN A 177 -0.32 -1.92 -5.28
C GLN A 177 -0.57 -2.86 -6.45
N GLU A 178 -0.29 -2.41 -7.67
CA GLU A 178 -0.37 -3.25 -8.86
C GLU A 178 1.05 -3.69 -9.24
N PHE A 179 1.35 -4.97 -9.02
CA PHE A 179 2.60 -5.57 -9.43
C PHE A 179 2.50 -6.05 -10.89
N GLY A 180 3.64 -6.10 -11.59
CA GLY A 180 3.67 -6.58 -12.97
C GLY A 180 3.29 -8.06 -13.06
N THR A 181 2.46 -8.40 -14.03
CA THR A 181 1.88 -9.75 -14.21
C THR A 181 2.71 -10.67 -15.09
N VAL A 182 3.79 -10.16 -15.69
CA VAL A 182 4.67 -10.91 -16.58
C VAL A 182 6.12 -10.82 -16.11
N SER A 183 6.88 -11.88 -16.38
CA SER A 183 8.32 -11.92 -16.18
C SER A 183 9.05 -11.37 -17.40
N HIS A 184 10.00 -10.48 -17.15
CA HIS A 184 10.86 -9.91 -18.19
C HIS A 184 12.25 -10.55 -18.14
N ARG A 185 12.87 -10.73 -19.32
CA ARG A 185 14.26 -11.21 -19.42
C ARG A 185 15.23 -10.04 -19.35
N VAL A 186 16.23 -10.15 -18.48
CA VAL A 186 17.34 -9.20 -18.34
C VAL A 186 18.67 -9.95 -18.35
N HIS A 187 19.77 -9.22 -18.50
CA HIS A 187 21.12 -9.81 -18.36
C HIS A 187 21.42 -10.13 -16.88
N THR A 188 21.92 -11.34 -16.61
CA THR A 188 22.11 -11.88 -15.26
C THR A 188 23.03 -11.02 -14.39
N GLU A 189 24.10 -10.45 -14.98
CA GLU A 189 25.07 -9.63 -14.23
C GLU A 189 24.46 -8.37 -13.61
N HIS A 190 23.35 -7.87 -14.17
CA HIS A 190 22.73 -6.62 -13.72
C HIS A 190 21.62 -6.85 -12.70
N LEU A 191 21.06 -8.06 -12.61
CA LEU A 191 19.87 -8.32 -11.81
C LEU A 191 20.16 -8.36 -10.30
N ALA A 192 21.20 -9.08 -9.87
CA ALA A 192 21.51 -9.22 -8.44
C ALA A 192 21.88 -7.88 -7.78
N ALA A 193 22.72 -7.07 -8.44
CA ALA A 193 23.06 -5.73 -7.97
C ALA A 193 21.84 -4.79 -8.04
N ALA A 194 21.02 -4.87 -9.08
CA ALA A 194 19.81 -4.06 -9.20
C ALA A 194 18.76 -4.36 -8.12
N THR A 195 18.60 -5.63 -7.73
CA THR A 195 17.71 -6.03 -6.63
C THR A 195 18.19 -5.47 -5.29
N ILE A 196 19.50 -5.52 -5.01
CA ILE A 196 20.07 -5.04 -3.75
C ILE A 196 20.06 -3.51 -3.68
N ASP A 197 20.43 -2.85 -4.78
CA ASP A 197 20.57 -1.39 -4.83
C ASP A 197 19.25 -0.67 -5.18
N GLY A 198 18.17 -1.40 -5.47
CA GLY A 198 16.90 -0.84 -5.95
C GLY A 198 17.02 -0.10 -7.28
N LYS A 199 17.94 -0.51 -8.15
CA LYS A 199 18.19 0.13 -9.45
C LYS A 199 17.29 -0.44 -10.54
N ALA A 200 16.89 0.42 -11.47
CA ALA A 200 16.16 -0.02 -12.65
C ALA A 200 17.05 -0.91 -13.55
N SER A 201 16.50 -2.02 -13.99
CA SER A 201 17.07 -2.91 -15.01
C SER A 201 16.30 -2.79 -16.30
N ARG A 202 17.01 -2.82 -17.43
CA ARG A 202 16.40 -2.82 -18.77
C ARG A 202 16.14 -4.24 -19.25
N ALA A 203 14.88 -4.59 -19.48
CA ALA A 203 14.44 -5.82 -20.12
C ALA A 203 14.85 -5.92 -21.58
N LEU A 204 14.92 -7.14 -22.12
CA LEU A 204 15.12 -7.40 -23.55
C LEU A 204 14.04 -6.73 -24.42
N CYS A 205 12.78 -6.68 -23.94
CA CYS A 205 11.70 -5.98 -24.64
C CYS A 205 11.86 -4.46 -24.63
N GLY A 206 12.75 -3.91 -23.81
CA GLY A 206 13.04 -2.48 -23.69
C GLY A 206 12.42 -1.81 -22.47
N VAL A 207 11.50 -2.48 -21.75
CA VAL A 207 10.92 -1.98 -20.49
C VAL A 207 12.00 -1.84 -19.42
N PHE A 208 11.97 -0.76 -18.67
CA PHE A 208 12.77 -0.59 -17.46
C PHE A 208 11.94 -0.97 -16.24
N PHE A 209 12.52 -1.71 -15.31
CA PHE A 209 11.83 -2.10 -14.07
C PHE A 209 12.83 -2.31 -12.93
N VAL A 210 12.40 -2.07 -11.69
CA VAL A 210 13.17 -2.47 -10.50
C VAL A 210 12.72 -3.88 -10.10
N PRO A 211 13.65 -4.86 -10.00
CA PRO A 211 13.32 -6.25 -9.69
C PRO A 211 12.94 -6.43 -8.22
N MET A 212 11.68 -6.15 -7.88
CA MET A 212 11.13 -6.21 -6.52
C MET A 212 10.24 -7.43 -6.26
N GLN A 213 10.00 -8.28 -7.26
CA GLN A 213 9.12 -9.46 -7.16
C GLN A 213 9.82 -10.72 -7.67
N ASP A 214 9.44 -11.87 -7.11
CA ASP A 214 9.86 -13.16 -7.65
C ASP A 214 9.08 -13.47 -8.94
N HIS A 215 9.83 -13.68 -10.01
CA HIS A 215 9.33 -14.02 -11.34
C HIS A 215 8.80 -15.46 -11.48
N SER A 216 9.08 -16.37 -10.53
CA SER A 216 8.94 -17.82 -10.71
C SER A 216 7.51 -18.31 -10.99
N GLY A 217 6.49 -17.49 -10.72
CA GLY A 217 5.08 -17.78 -10.99
C GLY A 217 4.43 -16.96 -12.11
N LEU A 218 5.18 -16.10 -12.81
CA LEU A 218 4.64 -15.18 -13.81
C LEU A 218 4.85 -15.71 -15.23
N GLU A 219 3.87 -15.47 -16.11
CA GLU A 219 4.01 -15.76 -17.53
C GLU A 219 5.17 -14.96 -18.13
N GLU A 220 5.88 -15.55 -19.10
CA GLU A 220 6.98 -14.86 -19.77
C GLU A 220 6.46 -13.79 -20.73
N CYS A 221 7.05 -12.59 -20.68
CA CYS A 221 6.77 -11.52 -21.64
C CYS A 221 7.04 -12.00 -23.07
N ALA A 222 5.99 -12.04 -23.91
CA ALA A 222 6.06 -12.56 -25.27
C ALA A 222 7.15 -11.88 -26.13
N GLU A 223 7.33 -10.57 -25.98
CA GLU A 223 8.39 -9.83 -26.68
C GLU A 223 9.79 -10.21 -26.20
N CYS A 224 9.96 -10.44 -24.88
CA CYS A 224 11.22 -10.94 -24.34
C CYS A 224 11.53 -12.34 -24.87
N ALA A 225 10.53 -13.23 -24.91
CA ALA A 225 10.67 -14.58 -25.44
C ALA A 225 11.05 -14.56 -26.93
N ALA A 226 10.35 -13.75 -27.74
CA ALA A 226 10.62 -13.59 -29.16
C ALA A 226 12.02 -13.04 -29.43
N ARG A 227 12.45 -12.00 -28.69
CA ARG A 227 13.80 -11.43 -28.84
C ARG A 227 14.88 -12.40 -28.41
N LEU A 228 14.68 -13.11 -27.30
CA LEU A 228 15.60 -14.12 -26.80
C LEU A 228 15.80 -15.25 -27.82
N ALA A 229 14.71 -15.74 -28.44
CA ALA A 229 14.77 -16.75 -29.49
C ALA A 229 15.54 -16.29 -30.74
N ASN A 230 15.62 -14.98 -30.97
CA ASN A 230 16.34 -14.36 -32.10
C ASN A 230 17.74 -13.86 -31.73
N LEU A 231 18.20 -14.04 -30.49
CA LEU A 231 19.57 -13.69 -30.13
C LEU A 231 20.54 -14.65 -30.85
N PRO A 232 21.62 -14.12 -31.46
CA PRO A 232 22.62 -14.96 -32.07
C PRO A 232 23.20 -15.89 -31.01
N SER A 233 23.26 -17.19 -31.31
CA SER A 233 23.93 -18.15 -30.45
C SER A 233 25.39 -17.72 -30.29
N MET A 234 25.76 -17.32 -29.07
CA MET A 234 27.17 -17.14 -28.74
C MET A 234 27.86 -18.49 -28.90
N ARG A 235 28.76 -18.59 -29.88
CA ARG A 235 29.81 -19.60 -29.91
C ARG A 235 30.84 -19.29 -28.84
#